data_AF-A0A957RCU3-F1
#
_entry.id   AF-A0A957RCU3-F1
#
_cell.length_a   1.000
_cell.length_b   1.000
_cell.length_c   1.000
_cell.angle_alpha   90.00
_cell.angle_beta   90.00
_cell.angle_gamma   90.00
#
_symmetry.space_group_name_H-M   'P 1'
#
loop_
_entity.id
_entity.type
_entity.pdbx_description
1 polymer ?
#
loop_
_entity_poly.entity_id
_entity_poly.type
_entity_poly.pdbx_seq_one_letter_code
_entity_poly.pdbx_strand_id
1 'polypeptide(L)' 'ATTTHSQLTEDEMASAGVSPDFIRLSVGLEDVDDLLWDLDQALAAAK' A
#
# COMPACT_ATOMS: atom_id res chain seq x y z
N ALA A 1 0.61 -9.69 -6.44
CA ALA A 1 -0.35 -8.68 -5.91
C ALA A 1 -1.76 -9.07 -6.30
N THR A 2 -2.77 -8.93 -5.42
CA THR A 2 -4.16 -9.32 -5.72
C THR A 2 -4.98 -8.24 -6.43
N THR A 3 -4.42 -7.05 -6.62
CA THR A 3 -5.11 -5.88 -7.18
C THR A 3 -4.58 -5.52 -8.58
N THR A 4 -4.04 -4.31 -8.77
CA THR A 4 -3.68 -3.74 -10.09
C THR A 4 -2.53 -4.46 -10.80
N HIS A 5 -1.71 -5.22 -10.07
CA HIS A 5 -0.59 -6.01 -10.63
C HIS A 5 -0.87 -7.52 -10.62
N SER A 6 -2.13 -7.94 -10.52
CA SER A 6 -2.54 -9.36 -10.49
C SER A 6 -2.29 -10.11 -11.80
N GLN A 7 -2.07 -9.40 -12.91
CA GLN A 7 -1.80 -10.00 -14.22
C GLN A 7 -0.31 -10.20 -14.50
N LEU A 8 0.58 -9.66 -13.64
CA LEU A 8 2.03 -9.80 -13.79
C LEU A 8 2.51 -11.05 -13.06
N THR A 9 3.51 -11.72 -13.65
CA THR A 9 4.27 -12.77 -12.97
C THR A 9 5.14 -12.17 -11.86
N GLU A 10 5.61 -13.00 -10.93
CA GLU A 10 6.47 -12.54 -9.83
C GLU A 10 7.76 -11.88 -10.32
N ASP A 11 8.36 -12.40 -11.39
CA ASP A 11 9.56 -11.85 -12.01
C ASP A 11 9.30 -10.48 -12.65
N GLU A 12 8.15 -10.31 -13.32
CA GLU A 12 7.74 -9.03 -13.89
C GLU A 12 7.43 -8.00 -12.81
N MET A 13 6.76 -8.42 -11.73
CA MET A 13 6.51 -7.57 -10.56
C MET A 13 7.81 -7.10 -9.90
N ALA A 14 8.77 -8.01 -9.69
CA ALA A 14 10.07 -7.68 -9.13
C ALA A 14 10.85 -6.71 -10.03
N SER A 15 10.82 -6.91 -11.36
CA SER A 15 11.48 -6.02 -12.32
C SER A 15 10.87 -4.61 -12.35
N ALA A 16 9.57 -4.50 -12.05
CA ALA A 16 8.84 -3.23 -11.95
C ALA A 16 8.98 -2.56 -10.57
N GLY A 17 9.72 -3.17 -9.63
CA GLY A 17 9.89 -2.68 -8.26
C GLY A 17 8.67 -2.90 -7.35
N VAL A 18 7.75 -3.78 -7.74
CA VAL A 18 6.57 -4.13 -6.95
C VAL A 18 6.84 -5.40 -6.16
N SER A 19 7.19 -5.26 -4.88
CA SER A 19 7.31 -6.40 -3.97
C SER A 19 5.93 -6.97 -3.58
N PRO A 20 5.85 -8.22 -3.10
CA PRO A 20 4.60 -8.78 -2.58
C PRO A 20 3.98 -7.94 -1.44
N ASP A 21 4.81 -7.32 -0.62
CA ASP A 21 4.41 -6.47 0.52
C ASP A 21 4.19 -4.99 0.13
N PHE A 22 4.23 -4.68 -1.17
CA PHE A 22 4.07 -3.31 -1.65
C PHE A 22 2.64 -2.81 -1.42
N ILE A 23 2.50 -1.77 -0.61
CA ILE A 23 1.23 -1.08 -0.35
C ILE A 23 1.25 0.27 -1.08
N ARG A 24 0.24 0.49 -1.93
CA ARG A 24 0.04 1.77 -2.61
C ARG A 24 -1.08 2.55 -1.91
N LEU A 25 -0.77 3.72 -1.38
CA LEU A 25 -1.73 4.65 -0.79
C LEU A 25 -2.00 5.82 -1.74
N SER A 26 -3.27 6.14 -1.99
CA SER A 26 -3.67 7.35 -2.72
C SER A 26 -4.23 8.34 -1.70
N VAL A 27 -3.48 9.40 -1.42
CA VAL A 27 -3.89 10.45 -0.47
C VAL A 27 -4.85 11.41 -1.17
N GLY A 28 -6.00 11.67 -0.58
CA GLY A 28 -6.99 12.61 -1.11
C GLY A 28 -6.78 14.04 -0.59
N LEU A 29 -7.88 14.71 -0.24
CA LEU A 29 -7.91 16.10 0.26
C LEU A 29 -8.45 16.18 1.70
N GLU A 30 -8.38 15.06 2.42
CA GLU A 30 -8.77 14.95 3.82
C GLU A 30 -7.89 15.82 4.74
N ASP A 31 -8.31 15.97 6.00
CA ASP A 31 -7.47 16.60 7.02
C ASP A 31 -6.23 15.74 7.28
N VAL A 32 -5.08 16.39 7.45
CA VAL A 32 -3.81 15.72 7.69
C VAL A 32 -3.79 14.99 9.03
N ASP A 33 -4.43 15.56 10.06
CA ASP A 33 -4.42 14.97 11.40
C ASP A 33 -5.27 13.69 11.43
N ASP A 34 -6.38 13.66 10.69
CA ASP A 34 -7.22 12.47 10.54
C ASP A 34 -6.48 11.36 9.79
N LEU A 35 -5.78 11.70 8.69
CA LEU A 35 -4.98 10.72 7.94
C LEU A 35 -3.85 10.12 8.79
N LEU A 36 -3.16 10.95 9.58
CA LEU A 36 -2.12 10.48 10.49
C LEU A 36 -2.68 9.57 11.57
N TRP A 37 -3.81 9.95 12.17
CA TRP A 37 -4.47 9.14 13.18
C TRP A 37 -4.89 7.77 12.65
N ASP A 38 -5.50 7.72 11.45
CA ASP A 38 -5.92 6.47 10.81
C ASP A 38 -4.72 5.55 10.51
N LEU A 39 -3.64 6.11 9.97
CA LEU A 39 -2.43 5.34 9.67
C LEU A 39 -1.75 4.83 10.95
N ASP A 40 -1.66 5.65 11.99
CA ASP A 40 -1.08 5.25 13.28
C ASP A 40 -1.87 4.12 13.94
N GLN A 41 -3.21 4.23 13.96
CA GLN A 41 -4.10 3.18 14.48
C GLN A 41 -3.93 1.87 13.70
N ALA A 42 -3.91 1.93 12.36
CA ALA A 42 -3.78 0.76 11.50
C ALA A 42 -2.42 0.08 11.65
N LEU A 43 -1.32 0.84 11.71
CA LEU A 43 0.03 0.32 11.91
C LEU A 43 0.21 -0.28 13.31
N ALA A 44 -0.40 0.31 14.34
CA ALA A 44 -0.39 -0.25 15.69
C ALA A 44 -1.12 -1.60 15.77
N ALA A 45 -2.23 -1.75 15.04
CA ALA A 45 -3.00 -3.00 14.98
C ALA A 45 -2.35 -4.09 14.12
N ALA A 46 -1.53 -3.72 13.14
CA ALA A 46 -0.82 -4.64 12.25
C ALA A 46 0.50 -5.18 12.83
N LYS A 47 0.90 -4.68 14.01
CA LYS A 47 2.10 -5.10 14.75
C LYS A 47 1.88 -6.43 15.47
#